data_AF-A0A540WK98-F1
#
_entry.id   AF-A0A540WK98-F1
#
_cell.length_a   1.000
_cell.length_b   1.000
_cell.length_c   1.000
_cell.angle_alpha   90.00
_cell.angle_beta   90.00
_cell.angle_gamma   90.00
#
_symmetry.space_group_name_H-M   'P 1'
#
loop_
_entity.id
_entity.type
_entity.pdbx_description
1 polymer ?
#
loop_
_entity_poly.entity_id
_entity_poly.type
_entity_poly.pdbx_seq_one_letter_code
_entity_poly.pdbx_strand_id
1 'polypeptide(L)'
;WGRVPSAGAEDGGLAQPYDQIDRAVPLALDGSTRGFLQGVLAVDQSLRVKTGTQVREPLRLRIGQGFDLTRYVPAANKLGDPEPVLRDTFARLSASAGVLNAGGLVRLDPRSGRITQLSADFAIDDGKGNALYARYDDILTTSREALAKGDSPFAQGPDTLRRPLDALVGGVSRETPGLPPAERSQALIAGARLKLGFGLGVRYEALVQPLYQDQITQEYKPLAQQTLGVSYGPACDCWRIEGVVTLRRDIGLEFSDVNVSVAGVGSFGSGG
;
A
#
# COMPACT_ATOMS: atom_id res chain seq x y z
N TRP A 1 -17.48 37.16 -26.20
CA TRP A 1 -16.95 37.29 -24.83
C TRP A 1 -16.46 35.92 -24.38
N GLY A 2 -15.22 35.51 -24.46
CA GLY A 2 -13.96 35.96 -25.03
C GLY A 2 -13.05 34.75 -24.77
N ARG A 3 -12.46 34.14 -25.81
CA ARG A 3 -11.54 33.02 -25.61
C ARG A 3 -10.32 33.58 -24.89
N VAL A 4 -10.12 33.16 -23.65
CA VAL A 4 -8.86 33.40 -22.96
C VAL A 4 -7.84 32.49 -23.64
N PRO A 5 -6.80 33.03 -24.30
CA PRO A 5 -5.73 32.19 -24.84
C PRO A 5 -5.01 31.55 -23.66
N SER A 6 -4.82 30.23 -23.70
CA SER A 6 -3.85 29.58 -22.82
C SER A 6 -2.47 30.13 -23.17
N ALA A 7 -1.77 30.66 -22.18
CA ALA A 7 -0.42 31.19 -22.35
C ALA A 7 0.48 30.09 -22.98
N GLY A 8 1.00 30.35 -24.18
CA GLY A 8 1.94 29.47 -24.88
C GLY A 8 1.40 28.61 -26.04
N ALA A 9 0.13 28.72 -26.41
CA ALA A 9 -0.39 28.04 -27.61
C ALA A 9 -0.25 28.94 -28.86
N GLU A 10 0.56 28.53 -29.84
CA GLU A 10 0.47 29.04 -31.22
C GLU A 10 -0.84 28.55 -31.87
N ASP A 11 -1.42 29.37 -32.74
CA ASP A 11 -2.69 29.08 -33.42
C ASP A 11 -2.62 27.73 -34.16
N GLY A 12 -3.37 26.73 -33.67
CA GLY A 12 -3.43 25.38 -34.23
C GLY A 12 -2.51 24.33 -33.58
N GLY A 13 -1.71 24.70 -32.57
CA GLY A 13 -0.86 23.77 -31.83
C GLY A 13 -1.61 22.99 -30.74
N LEU A 14 -1.16 21.75 -30.47
CA LEU A 14 -1.58 20.98 -29.28
C LEU A 14 -1.27 21.80 -28.01
N ALA A 15 -2.15 21.71 -27.01
CA ALA A 15 -1.97 22.42 -25.74
C ALA A 15 -0.60 22.07 -25.14
N GLN A 16 0.29 23.06 -25.02
CA GLN A 16 1.59 22.84 -24.39
C GLN A 16 1.41 22.74 -22.87
N PRO A 17 2.02 21.74 -22.23
CA PRO A 17 1.93 21.57 -20.78
C PRO A 17 2.59 22.76 -20.08
N TYR A 18 1.83 23.43 -19.20
CA TYR A 18 2.21 24.70 -18.58
C TYR A 18 3.21 24.51 -17.44
N ASP A 19 3.14 23.39 -16.73
CA ASP A 19 4.07 23.05 -15.65
C ASP A 19 4.53 21.58 -15.68
N GLN A 20 5.32 21.20 -14.66
CA GLN A 20 5.87 19.85 -14.51
C GLN A 20 4.78 18.82 -14.21
N ILE A 21 3.64 19.25 -13.66
CA ILE A 21 2.48 18.40 -13.36
C ILE A 21 1.70 18.14 -14.66
N ASP A 22 1.55 19.15 -15.52
CA ASP A 22 0.97 19.03 -16.86
C ASP A 22 1.82 18.17 -17.81
N ARG A 23 3.15 18.15 -17.64
CA ARG A 23 4.04 17.22 -18.35
C ARG A 23 3.94 15.79 -17.84
N ALA A 24 3.52 15.61 -16.59
CA ALA A 24 3.31 14.30 -15.99
C ALA A 24 1.96 13.69 -16.37
N VAL A 25 1.20 14.33 -17.27
CA VAL A 25 -0.05 13.82 -17.83
C VAL A 25 0.23 12.92 -19.02
N PRO A 26 0.07 11.59 -18.90
CA PRO A 26 0.05 10.67 -20.01
C PRO A 26 -0.78 11.18 -21.19
N LEU A 27 -0.05 11.55 -22.23
CA LEU A 27 -0.62 11.87 -23.51
C LEU A 27 -0.99 10.56 -24.22
N ALA A 28 -2.13 10.53 -24.89
CA ALA A 28 -2.41 9.52 -25.88
C ALA A 28 -1.38 9.62 -27.03
N LEU A 29 -1.35 8.61 -27.91
CA LEU A 29 -0.45 8.56 -29.07
C LEU A 29 -0.62 9.77 -30.01
N ASP A 30 -1.74 10.49 -29.90
CA ASP A 30 -2.09 11.70 -30.65
C ASP A 30 -1.78 13.01 -29.89
N GLY A 31 -1.16 12.94 -28.71
CA GLY A 31 -0.80 14.12 -27.92
C GLY A 31 -1.93 14.70 -27.05
N SER A 32 -3.08 14.02 -26.94
CA SER A 32 -4.21 14.47 -26.08
C SER A 32 -4.09 13.98 -24.64
N THR A 33 -4.59 14.76 -23.67
CA THR A 33 -4.57 14.41 -22.24
C THR A 33 -5.62 13.33 -21.91
N ARG A 34 -5.19 12.22 -21.28
CA ARG A 34 -6.09 11.13 -20.88
C ARG A 34 -6.68 11.35 -19.49
N GLY A 35 -7.95 11.74 -19.42
CA GLY A 35 -8.71 11.78 -18.17
C GLY A 35 -9.03 10.38 -17.62
N PHE A 36 -9.21 10.28 -16.30
CA PHE A 36 -9.68 9.07 -15.62
C PHE A 36 -11.04 9.32 -14.95
N LEU A 37 -11.93 8.34 -14.94
CA LEU A 37 -13.19 8.36 -14.19
C LEU A 37 -13.43 6.97 -13.63
N GLN A 38 -13.53 6.87 -12.30
CA GLN A 38 -13.68 5.59 -11.61
C GLN A 38 -14.97 5.58 -10.80
N GLY A 39 -15.68 4.46 -10.87
CA GLY A 39 -16.76 4.13 -9.93
C GLY A 39 -16.34 2.97 -9.04
N VAL A 40 -16.83 2.92 -7.81
CA VAL A 40 -16.73 1.73 -6.96
C VAL A 40 -18.10 1.44 -6.40
N LEU A 41 -18.64 0.26 -6.71
CA LEU A 41 -19.81 -0.27 -6.02
C LEU A 41 -19.31 -1.17 -4.89
N ALA A 42 -19.80 -0.95 -3.66
CA ALA A 42 -19.44 -1.79 -2.55
C ALA A 42 -20.64 -2.06 -1.64
N VAL A 43 -20.71 -3.29 -1.15
CA VAL A 43 -21.60 -3.72 -0.06
C VAL A 43 -20.75 -3.77 1.21
N ASP A 44 -21.19 -3.04 2.23
CA ASP A 44 -20.55 -2.98 3.55
C ASP A 44 -21.54 -3.53 4.59
N GLN A 45 -21.14 -4.57 5.28
CA GLN A 45 -21.91 -5.20 6.34
C GLN A 45 -21.09 -5.20 7.61
N SER A 46 -21.59 -4.54 8.65
CA SER A 46 -20.98 -4.54 9.97
C SER A 46 -21.88 -5.18 11.02
N LEU A 47 -21.27 -5.95 11.91
CA LEU A 47 -21.90 -6.42 13.13
C LEU A 47 -21.49 -5.47 14.25
N ARG A 48 -22.47 -4.91 14.96
CA ARG A 48 -22.24 -4.04 16.11
C ARG A 48 -22.89 -4.63 17.35
N VAL A 49 -22.12 -4.67 18.43
CA VAL A 49 -22.56 -5.13 19.75
C VAL A 49 -22.53 -3.95 20.70
N LYS A 50 -23.67 -3.69 21.35
CA LYS A 50 -23.79 -2.64 22.36
C LYS A 50 -23.85 -3.27 23.75
N THR A 51 -22.92 -2.86 24.62
CA THR A 51 -22.88 -3.27 26.03
C THR A 51 -22.87 -2.01 26.90
N GLY A 52 -24.02 -1.70 27.51
CA GLY A 52 -24.21 -0.44 28.24
C GLY A 52 -24.10 0.78 27.31
N THR A 53 -23.16 1.67 27.60
CA THR A 53 -22.84 2.86 26.79
C THR A 53 -21.79 2.57 25.70
N GLN A 54 -21.14 1.41 25.72
CA GLN A 54 -20.11 1.05 24.75
C GLN A 54 -20.73 0.39 23.52
N VAL A 55 -20.35 0.84 22.33
CA VAL A 55 -20.65 0.18 21.05
C VAL A 55 -19.34 -0.36 20.49
N ARG A 56 -19.30 -1.66 20.20
CA ARG A 56 -18.16 -2.35 19.57
C ARG A 56 -18.57 -2.87 18.21
N GLU A 57 -17.64 -2.88 17.26
CA GLU A 57 -17.84 -3.43 15.91
C GLU A 57 -16.94 -4.66 15.73
N PRO A 58 -17.34 -5.84 16.27
CA PRO A 58 -16.50 -7.03 16.25
C PRO A 58 -16.27 -7.62 14.86
N LEU A 59 -17.08 -7.27 13.87
CA LEU A 59 -16.94 -7.81 12.52
C LEU A 59 -17.39 -6.77 11.49
N ARG A 60 -16.61 -6.61 10.43
CA ARG A 60 -17.00 -5.84 9.24
C ARG A 60 -16.50 -6.55 7.99
N LEU A 61 -17.41 -6.74 7.05
CA LEU A 61 -17.17 -7.32 5.75
C LEU A 61 -17.51 -6.27 4.69
N ARG A 62 -16.57 -5.99 3.79
CA ARG A 62 -16.79 -5.11 2.65
C ARG A 62 -16.40 -5.83 1.37
N ILE A 63 -17.34 -5.97 0.46
CA ILE A 63 -17.11 -6.54 -0.87
C ILE A 63 -17.40 -5.46 -1.89
N GLY A 64 -16.55 -5.29 -2.90
CA GLY A 64 -16.75 -4.25 -3.90
C GLY A 64 -16.17 -4.58 -5.26
N GLN A 65 -16.65 -3.84 -6.25
CA GLN A 65 -16.28 -3.92 -7.66
C GLN A 65 -15.88 -2.52 -8.12
N GLY A 66 -14.66 -2.38 -8.63
CA GLY A 66 -14.21 -1.18 -9.32
C GLY A 66 -14.74 -1.11 -10.74
N PHE A 67 -14.98 0.10 -11.23
CA PHE A 67 -15.38 0.38 -12.61
C PHE A 67 -14.54 1.50 -13.19
N ASP A 68 -14.18 1.36 -14.46
CA ASP A 68 -13.63 2.43 -15.27
C ASP A 68 -14.72 3.00 -16.16
N LEU A 69 -15.08 4.24 -15.88
CA LEU A 69 -16.15 4.96 -16.56
C LEU A 69 -15.61 5.93 -17.61
N THR A 70 -14.29 5.93 -17.87
CA THR A 70 -13.66 6.75 -18.93
C THR A 70 -14.24 6.50 -20.32
N ARG A 71 -14.88 5.35 -20.54
CA ARG A 71 -15.61 5.04 -21.77
C ARG A 71 -16.87 5.90 -21.96
N TYR A 72 -17.47 6.40 -20.88
CA TYR A 72 -18.76 7.10 -20.90
C TYR A 72 -18.64 8.61 -20.75
N VAL A 73 -17.47 9.10 -20.34
CA VAL A 73 -17.18 10.54 -20.32
C VAL A 73 -16.07 10.81 -21.33
N PRO A 74 -16.33 11.60 -22.39
CA PRO A 74 -15.31 11.99 -23.34
C PRO A 74 -14.30 12.90 -22.63
N ALA A 75 -13.25 12.30 -22.06
CA ALA A 75 -11.97 12.98 -21.98
C ALA A 75 -11.60 13.35 -23.43
N ALA A 76 -11.27 14.62 -23.65
CA ALA A 76 -11.11 15.23 -24.97
C ALA A 76 -10.52 14.26 -26.01
N ASN A 77 -11.27 14.02 -27.09
CA ASN A 77 -10.87 13.25 -28.27
C ASN A 77 -10.75 11.71 -28.17
N LYS A 78 -11.45 11.04 -27.23
CA LYS A 78 -11.60 9.57 -27.30
C LYS A 78 -12.83 9.13 -28.11
N LEU A 79 -12.61 8.63 -29.32
CA LEU A 79 -13.56 7.75 -30.02
C LEU A 79 -13.19 6.29 -29.71
N GLY A 80 -14.03 5.59 -28.95
CA GLY A 80 -14.07 4.14 -28.90
C GLY A 80 -12.87 3.45 -28.25
N ASP A 81 -12.65 3.65 -26.95
CA ASP A 81 -11.77 2.75 -26.20
C ASP A 81 -12.48 1.37 -26.05
N PRO A 82 -11.94 0.26 -26.60
CA PRO A 82 -12.52 -1.08 -26.45
C PRO A 82 -12.28 -1.67 -25.05
N GLU A 83 -11.78 -0.85 -24.11
CA GLU A 83 -11.35 -1.32 -22.81
C GLU A 83 -12.52 -1.76 -21.90
N PRO A 84 -12.35 -2.85 -21.13
CA PRO A 84 -13.39 -3.33 -20.22
C PRO A 84 -13.75 -2.29 -19.15
N VAL A 85 -15.04 -2.19 -18.86
CA VAL A 85 -15.55 -1.30 -17.80
C VAL A 85 -15.19 -1.85 -16.41
N LEU A 86 -14.98 -3.16 -16.29
CA LEU A 86 -14.65 -3.81 -15.03
C LEU A 86 -13.17 -3.65 -14.67
N ARG A 87 -12.96 -3.34 -13.39
CA ARG A 87 -11.69 -3.16 -12.70
C ARG A 87 -11.63 -4.14 -11.51
N ASP A 88 -10.70 -3.98 -10.57
CA ASP A 88 -10.50 -4.95 -9.49
C ASP A 88 -11.78 -5.19 -8.67
N THR A 89 -12.10 -6.47 -8.45
CA THR A 89 -13.02 -6.91 -7.39
C THR A 89 -12.23 -7.05 -6.10
N PHE A 90 -12.78 -6.60 -4.98
CA PHE A 90 -12.13 -6.76 -3.68
C PHE A 90 -13.09 -7.25 -2.60
N ALA A 91 -12.53 -7.97 -1.63
CA ALA A 91 -13.20 -8.33 -0.38
C ALA A 91 -12.27 -8.00 0.78
N ARG A 92 -12.80 -7.31 1.79
CA ARG A 92 -12.08 -6.96 3.02
C ARG A 92 -12.87 -7.44 4.21
N LEU A 93 -12.18 -8.14 5.11
CA LEU A 93 -12.70 -8.57 6.40
C LEU A 93 -11.89 -7.89 7.50
N SER A 94 -12.57 -7.41 8.53
CA SER A 94 -11.93 -7.03 9.79
C SER A 94 -12.73 -7.59 10.95
N ALA A 95 -12.05 -8.26 11.87
CA ALA A 95 -12.62 -8.85 13.06
C ALA A 95 -11.90 -8.35 14.31
N SER A 96 -12.65 -8.04 15.37
CA SER A 96 -12.10 -7.65 16.67
C SER A 96 -12.85 -8.34 17.81
N ALA A 97 -12.11 -8.95 18.73
CA ALA A 97 -12.65 -9.68 19.87
C ALA A 97 -11.74 -9.52 21.08
N GLY A 98 -12.04 -8.51 21.92
CA GLY A 98 -11.25 -8.21 23.11
C GLY A 98 -9.84 -7.75 22.74
N VAL A 99 -8.83 -8.53 23.09
CA VAL A 99 -7.42 -8.26 22.78
C VAL A 99 -7.02 -8.72 21.37
N LEU A 100 -7.89 -9.50 20.70
CA LEU A 100 -7.62 -10.08 19.39
C LEU A 100 -8.16 -9.16 18.29
N ASN A 101 -7.33 -8.90 17.29
CA ASN A 101 -7.69 -8.21 16.06
C ASN A 101 -7.18 -9.03 14.87
N ALA A 102 -7.98 -9.09 13.81
CA ALA A 102 -7.60 -9.77 12.57
C ALA A 102 -8.17 -9.03 11.37
N GLY A 103 -7.42 -9.04 10.28
CA GLY A 103 -7.79 -8.41 9.02
C GLY A 103 -7.42 -9.28 7.84
N GLY A 104 -8.19 -9.15 6.77
CA GLY A 104 -7.95 -9.81 5.50
C GLY A 104 -8.39 -8.94 4.34
N LEU A 105 -7.64 -8.95 3.25
CA LEU A 105 -7.95 -8.28 2.00
C LEU A 105 -7.58 -9.21 0.84
N VAL A 106 -8.52 -9.38 -0.08
CA VAL A 106 -8.28 -10.02 -1.37
C VAL A 106 -8.69 -9.05 -2.46
N ARG A 107 -7.85 -8.89 -3.48
CA ARG A 107 -8.16 -8.21 -4.73
C ARG A 107 -7.94 -9.15 -5.89
N LEU A 108 -8.86 -9.12 -6.83
CA LEU A 108 -8.87 -9.95 -8.01
C LEU A 108 -9.14 -9.07 -9.23
N ASP A 109 -8.33 -9.23 -10.26
CA ASP A 109 -8.64 -8.67 -11.57
C ASP A 109 -9.63 -9.61 -12.28
N PRO A 110 -10.88 -9.19 -12.52
CA PRO A 110 -11.90 -10.04 -13.12
C PRO A 110 -11.62 -10.38 -14.59
N ARG A 111 -10.70 -9.67 -15.26
CA ARG A 111 -10.36 -9.92 -16.66
C ARG A 111 -9.41 -11.11 -16.80
N SER A 112 -8.35 -11.11 -15.98
CA SER A 112 -7.34 -12.15 -15.96
C SER A 112 -7.70 -13.31 -15.03
N GLY A 113 -8.66 -13.11 -14.12
CA GLY A 113 -9.02 -14.07 -13.06
C GLY A 113 -7.93 -14.22 -12.00
N ARG A 114 -6.94 -13.32 -11.98
CA ARG A 114 -5.78 -13.42 -11.09
C ARG A 114 -6.01 -12.63 -9.81
N ILE A 115 -5.54 -13.19 -8.70
CA ILE A 115 -5.43 -12.46 -7.43
C ILE A 115 -4.29 -11.45 -7.57
N THR A 116 -4.64 -10.17 -7.60
CA THR A 116 -3.69 -9.05 -7.71
C THR A 116 -3.11 -8.67 -6.36
N GLN A 117 -3.85 -8.89 -5.28
CA GLN A 117 -3.35 -8.69 -3.91
C GLN A 117 -4.04 -9.62 -2.92
N LEU A 118 -3.26 -10.17 -1.99
CA LEU A 118 -3.70 -10.85 -0.80
C LEU A 118 -2.96 -10.23 0.39
N SER A 119 -3.69 -9.70 1.36
CA SER A 119 -3.12 -9.24 2.62
C SER A 119 -3.86 -9.88 3.78
N ALA A 120 -3.15 -10.27 4.82
CA ALA A 120 -3.71 -10.80 6.05
C ALA A 120 -2.94 -10.23 7.24
N ASP A 121 -3.65 -9.84 8.29
CA ASP A 121 -3.06 -9.35 9.52
C ASP A 121 -3.74 -9.96 10.74
N PHE A 122 -2.96 -10.13 11.79
CA PHE A 122 -3.42 -10.61 13.08
C PHE A 122 -2.63 -9.92 14.18
N ALA A 123 -3.31 -9.50 15.24
CA ALA A 123 -2.71 -8.89 16.41
C ALA A 123 -3.41 -9.33 17.69
N ILE A 124 -2.62 -9.58 18.72
CA ILE A 124 -3.03 -9.75 20.10
C ILE A 124 -2.40 -8.57 20.85
N ASP A 125 -3.19 -7.67 21.41
CA ASP A 125 -2.70 -6.54 22.22
C ASP A 125 -3.52 -6.44 23.50
N ASP A 126 -2.87 -6.59 24.65
CA ASP A 126 -3.52 -6.51 25.96
C ASP A 126 -3.77 -5.08 26.43
N GLY A 127 -3.31 -4.08 25.68
CA GLY A 127 -3.39 -2.66 26.02
C GLY A 127 -2.50 -2.25 27.19
N LYS A 128 -1.74 -3.18 27.77
CA LYS A 128 -0.87 -2.98 28.94
C LYS A 128 0.61 -3.00 28.59
N GLY A 129 0.94 -3.11 27.30
CA GLY A 129 2.32 -3.13 26.84
C GLY A 129 2.73 -4.44 26.19
N ASN A 130 1.92 -5.50 26.26
CA ASN A 130 2.23 -6.77 25.63
C ASN A 130 1.44 -6.92 24.33
N ALA A 131 2.15 -7.18 23.25
CA ALA A 131 1.53 -7.41 21.96
C ALA A 131 2.27 -8.47 21.15
N LEU A 132 1.52 -9.21 20.34
CA LEU A 132 2.04 -10.10 19.31
C LEU A 132 1.29 -9.77 18.03
N TYR A 133 1.98 -9.58 16.92
CA TYR A 133 1.34 -9.30 15.65
C TYR A 133 2.09 -9.96 14.50
N ALA A 134 1.34 -10.26 13.45
CA ALA A 134 1.86 -10.72 12.18
C ALA A 134 1.04 -10.13 11.05
N ARG A 135 1.71 -9.85 9.93
CA ARG A 135 1.11 -9.33 8.72
C ARG A 135 1.78 -9.97 7.52
N TYR A 136 0.98 -10.48 6.62
CA TYR A 136 1.40 -11.01 5.34
C TYR A 136 0.82 -10.16 4.22
N ASP A 137 1.64 -9.83 3.23
CA ASP A 137 1.24 -9.17 1.99
C ASP A 137 1.82 -9.98 0.82
N ASP A 138 0.97 -10.32 -0.14
CA ASP A 138 1.32 -10.90 -1.44
C ASP A 138 0.68 -10.04 -2.52
N ILE A 139 1.53 -9.43 -3.34
CA ILE A 139 1.13 -8.46 -4.35
C ILE A 139 1.68 -8.91 -5.69
N LEU A 140 0.83 -8.95 -6.71
CA LEU A 140 1.25 -9.18 -8.08
C LEU A 140 2.00 -7.95 -8.60
N THR A 141 3.17 -8.14 -9.20
CA THR A 141 4.04 -7.06 -9.68
C THR A 141 4.56 -7.32 -11.08
N THR A 142 5.00 -6.27 -11.77
CA THR A 142 5.64 -6.40 -13.08
C THR A 142 6.98 -7.14 -12.91
N SER A 143 7.25 -8.13 -13.77
CA SER A 143 8.50 -8.90 -13.72
C SER A 143 9.70 -8.09 -14.19
N ARG A 144 10.89 -8.48 -13.73
CA ARG A 144 12.14 -7.80 -14.14
C ARG A 144 12.38 -7.93 -15.65
N GLU A 145 11.99 -9.05 -16.25
CA GLU A 145 12.09 -9.26 -17.70
C GLU A 145 11.13 -8.34 -18.49
N ALA A 146 9.92 -8.10 -17.98
CA ALA A 146 8.98 -7.17 -18.60
C ALA A 146 9.51 -5.73 -18.49
N LEU A 147 10.06 -5.35 -17.34
CA LEU A 147 10.70 -4.04 -17.13
C LEU A 147 11.90 -3.84 -18.08
N ALA A 148 12.74 -4.85 -18.26
CA ALA A 148 13.88 -4.80 -19.18
C ALA A 148 13.45 -4.64 -20.65
N LYS A 149 12.23 -5.08 -21.00
CA LYS A 149 11.61 -4.89 -22.33
C LYS A 149 10.88 -3.55 -22.46
N GLY A 150 10.95 -2.68 -21.45
CA GLY A 150 10.36 -1.34 -21.46
C GLY A 150 8.92 -1.27 -20.95
N ASP A 151 8.42 -2.30 -20.26
CA ASP A 151 7.10 -2.25 -19.63
C ASP A 151 7.09 -1.37 -18.38
N SER A 152 5.90 -0.90 -17.99
CA SER A 152 5.75 -0.05 -16.80
C SER A 152 5.89 -0.86 -15.50
N PRO A 153 6.56 -0.33 -14.45
CA PRO A 153 6.56 -0.95 -13.12
C PRO A 153 5.16 -1.07 -12.51
N PHE A 154 4.19 -0.33 -13.06
CA PHE A 154 2.79 -0.30 -12.64
C PHE A 154 1.85 -1.00 -13.64
N ALA A 155 2.38 -1.78 -14.59
CA ALA A 155 1.57 -2.52 -15.55
C ALA A 155 0.73 -3.63 -14.87
N GLN A 156 1.31 -4.30 -13.88
CA GLN A 156 0.70 -5.39 -13.13
C GLN A 156 0.37 -4.99 -11.68
N GLY A 157 -0.53 -5.75 -11.05
CA GLY A 157 -0.88 -5.57 -9.64
C GLY A 157 -2.29 -5.02 -9.39
N PRO A 158 -2.63 -4.69 -8.13
CA PRO A 158 -3.93 -4.14 -7.82
C PRO A 158 -4.09 -2.74 -8.43
N ASP A 159 -5.31 -2.33 -8.77
CA ASP A 159 -5.59 -1.02 -9.38
C ASP A 159 -5.00 0.14 -8.58
N THR A 160 -4.93 0.03 -7.25
CA THR A 160 -4.35 1.07 -6.38
C THR A 160 -2.83 1.22 -6.54
N LEU A 161 -2.13 0.16 -6.96
CA LEU A 161 -0.69 0.21 -7.27
C LEU A 161 -0.45 0.52 -8.74
N ARG A 162 -1.34 0.03 -9.62
CA ARG A 162 -1.33 0.38 -11.05
C ARG A 162 -1.64 1.85 -11.32
N ARG A 163 -2.04 2.62 -10.29
CA ARG A 163 -2.35 4.05 -10.33
C ARG A 163 -1.50 4.80 -9.30
N PRO A 164 -0.26 5.22 -9.63
CA PRO A 164 0.52 6.12 -8.78
C PRO A 164 -0.23 7.44 -8.49
N LEU A 165 0.26 8.26 -7.57
CA LEU A 165 -0.29 9.62 -7.36
C LEU A 165 -0.30 10.43 -8.68
N ASP A 166 0.69 10.19 -9.55
CA ASP A 166 0.79 10.73 -10.92
C ASP A 166 -0.27 10.15 -11.89
N ALA A 167 -0.97 9.07 -11.52
CA ALA A 167 -2.11 8.54 -12.27
C ALA A 167 -3.42 9.30 -12.00
N LEU A 168 -3.39 10.37 -11.18
CA LEU A 168 -4.37 11.45 -11.27
C LEU A 168 -4.42 12.08 -12.68
N VAL A 169 -3.46 11.74 -13.56
CA VAL A 169 -3.38 12.29 -14.91
C VAL A 169 -3.07 11.28 -16.03
N GLY A 170 -3.35 9.97 -15.84
CA GLY A 170 -3.74 9.13 -17.00
C GLY A 170 -2.93 7.87 -17.37
N GLY A 171 -2.40 7.12 -16.40
CA GLY A 171 -1.85 5.79 -16.71
C GLY A 171 -2.97 4.77 -16.99
N VAL A 172 -2.94 4.10 -18.15
CA VAL A 172 -3.81 2.94 -18.41
C VAL A 172 -3.24 1.71 -17.74
N SER A 173 -3.96 1.17 -16.76
CA SER A 173 -3.62 -0.10 -16.12
C SER A 173 -3.97 -1.24 -17.08
N ARG A 174 -2.96 -1.85 -17.72
CA ARG A 174 -3.13 -2.92 -18.73
C ARG A 174 -2.15 -4.05 -18.47
N GLU A 175 -2.65 -5.28 -18.51
CA GLU A 175 -1.83 -6.47 -18.74
C GLU A 175 -1.51 -6.52 -20.24
N THR A 176 -0.26 -6.26 -20.62
CA THR A 176 0.15 -6.24 -22.03
C THR A 176 0.26 -7.67 -22.56
N PRO A 177 -0.50 -8.05 -23.60
CA PRO A 177 -0.43 -9.39 -24.17
C PRO A 177 0.98 -9.70 -24.73
N GLY A 178 1.51 -10.89 -24.46
CA GLY A 178 2.80 -11.35 -24.98
C GLY A 178 4.03 -10.98 -24.13
N LEU A 179 3.85 -10.39 -22.95
CA LEU A 179 4.93 -10.14 -22.00
C LEU A 179 5.20 -11.34 -21.07
N PRO A 180 6.44 -11.45 -20.52
CA PRO A 180 6.81 -12.50 -19.58
C PRO A 180 5.90 -12.52 -18.33
N PRO A 181 5.81 -13.66 -17.64
CA PRO A 181 4.88 -13.82 -16.53
C PRO A 181 5.11 -12.76 -15.45
N ALA A 182 4.01 -12.23 -14.89
CA ALA A 182 4.06 -11.33 -13.74
C ALA A 182 4.71 -12.02 -12.53
N GLU A 183 5.45 -11.25 -11.74
CA GLU A 183 6.11 -11.70 -10.52
C GLU A 183 5.21 -11.43 -9.30
N ARG A 184 5.60 -11.98 -8.15
CA ARG A 184 4.95 -11.68 -6.87
C ARG A 184 5.95 -11.06 -5.92
N SER A 185 5.52 -9.99 -5.27
CA SER A 185 6.20 -9.40 -4.13
C SER A 185 5.49 -9.90 -2.87
N GLN A 186 6.21 -10.68 -2.06
CA GLN A 186 5.70 -11.21 -0.81
C GLN A 186 6.49 -10.67 0.37
N ALA A 187 5.78 -10.24 1.41
CA ALA A 187 6.35 -9.78 2.66
C ALA A 187 5.56 -10.36 3.84
N LEU A 188 6.28 -10.85 4.85
CA LEU A 188 5.76 -11.26 6.14
C LEU A 188 6.47 -10.42 7.20
N ILE A 189 5.70 -9.64 7.96
CA ILE A 189 6.16 -8.90 9.12
C ILE A 189 5.61 -9.62 10.34
N ALA A 190 6.46 -9.98 11.29
CA ALA A 190 6.02 -10.54 12.56
C ALA A 190 6.79 -9.89 13.69
N GLY A 191 6.10 -9.56 14.78
CA GLY A 191 6.74 -8.91 15.90
C GLY A 191 6.01 -9.15 17.22
N ALA A 192 6.77 -8.98 18.29
CA ALA A 192 6.28 -9.06 19.65
C ALA A 192 6.78 -7.86 20.45
N ARG A 193 5.95 -7.37 21.36
CA ARG A 193 6.28 -6.38 22.39
C ARG A 193 5.96 -6.99 23.74
N LEU A 194 6.86 -6.81 24.69
CA LEU A 194 6.68 -7.23 26.07
C LEU A 194 7.02 -6.05 26.98
N LYS A 195 6.14 -5.70 27.91
CA LYS A 195 6.41 -4.74 28.98
C LYS A 195 6.56 -5.49 30.30
N LEU A 196 7.74 -5.37 30.88
CA LEU A 196 8.10 -5.94 32.17
C LEU A 196 7.66 -4.98 33.29
N GLY A 197 7.30 -5.54 34.45
CA GLY A 197 6.67 -4.80 35.55
C GLY A 197 7.50 -3.68 36.20
N PHE A 198 8.79 -3.59 35.87
CA PHE A 198 9.70 -2.55 36.36
C PHE A 198 9.96 -1.45 35.32
N GLY A 199 9.09 -1.33 34.31
CA GLY A 199 9.15 -0.24 33.34
C GLY A 199 10.04 -0.48 32.12
N LEU A 200 10.72 -1.63 32.08
CA LEU A 200 11.47 -2.10 30.92
C LEU A 200 10.50 -2.72 29.90
N GLY A 201 10.65 -2.36 28.63
CA GLY A 201 9.95 -2.96 27.51
C GLY A 201 10.94 -3.46 26.48
N VAL A 202 10.62 -4.58 25.87
CA VAL A 202 11.39 -5.18 24.78
C VAL A 202 10.45 -5.36 23.60
N ARG A 203 10.91 -5.00 22.40
CA ARG A 203 10.22 -5.22 21.14
C ARG A 203 11.16 -5.94 20.19
N TYR A 204 10.64 -6.94 19.51
CA TYR A 204 11.32 -7.58 18.39
C TYR A 204 10.38 -7.61 17.18
N GLU A 205 10.90 -7.32 16.01
CA GLU A 205 10.17 -7.37 14.75
C GLU A 205 11.08 -7.97 13.67
N ALA A 206 10.51 -8.81 12.82
CA ALA A 206 11.19 -9.40 11.68
C ALA A 206 10.37 -9.18 10.41
N LEU A 207 11.03 -8.70 9.36
CA LEU A 207 10.52 -8.61 8.00
C LEU A 207 11.17 -9.71 7.17
N VAL A 208 10.34 -10.57 6.59
CA VAL A 208 10.72 -11.69 5.73
C VAL A 208 10.12 -11.47 4.35
N GLN A 209 10.93 -11.59 3.31
CA GLN A 209 10.55 -11.57 1.90
C GLN A 209 10.82 -12.96 1.30
N PRO A 210 9.84 -13.87 1.32
CA PRO A 210 10.06 -15.30 1.01
C PRO A 210 10.62 -15.57 -0.38
N LEU A 211 10.24 -14.73 -1.36
CA LEU A 211 10.64 -14.88 -2.76
C LEU A 211 11.95 -14.17 -3.10
N TYR A 212 12.65 -13.59 -2.13
CA TYR A 212 13.91 -12.91 -2.41
C TYR A 212 15.04 -13.91 -2.68
N GLN A 213 15.67 -13.71 -3.84
CA GLN A 213 16.88 -14.41 -4.25
C GLN A 213 17.99 -13.40 -4.55
N ASP A 214 19.16 -13.62 -3.96
CA ASP A 214 20.35 -12.81 -4.19
C ASP A 214 20.80 -12.96 -5.66
N GLN A 215 20.93 -11.85 -6.39
CA GLN A 215 21.28 -11.90 -7.81
C GLN A 215 22.71 -12.41 -8.05
N ILE A 216 23.62 -12.18 -7.09
CA ILE A 216 25.04 -12.52 -7.19
C ILE A 216 25.24 -13.97 -6.75
N THR A 217 24.76 -14.32 -5.55
CA THR A 217 24.99 -15.67 -5.00
C THR A 217 23.94 -16.69 -5.42
N GLN A 218 22.83 -16.25 -6.02
CA GLN A 218 21.66 -17.08 -6.36
C GLN A 218 21.04 -17.79 -5.14
N GLU A 219 21.37 -17.35 -3.93
CA GLU A 219 20.86 -17.93 -2.69
C GLU A 219 19.54 -17.29 -2.26
N TYR A 220 18.66 -18.10 -1.68
CA TYR A 220 17.46 -17.62 -1.02
C TYR A 220 17.81 -17.03 0.34
N LYS A 221 17.69 -15.71 0.47
CA LYS A 221 17.89 -14.99 1.72
C LYS A 221 16.57 -14.34 2.10
N PRO A 222 15.61 -15.07 2.71
CA PRO A 222 14.26 -14.55 2.87
C PRO A 222 14.18 -13.48 3.97
N LEU A 223 15.02 -13.52 4.99
CA LEU A 223 15.02 -12.51 6.05
C LEU A 223 15.57 -11.17 5.54
N ALA A 224 14.73 -10.13 5.49
CA ALA A 224 15.09 -8.81 4.97
C ALA A 224 15.57 -7.86 6.07
N GLN A 225 14.88 -7.86 7.21
CA GLN A 225 15.18 -6.97 8.32
C GLN A 225 14.80 -7.62 9.65
N GLN A 226 15.59 -7.36 10.69
CA GLN A 226 15.21 -7.59 12.08
C GLN A 226 15.39 -6.31 12.87
N THR A 227 14.46 -5.98 13.74
CA THR A 227 14.50 -4.78 14.56
C THR A 227 14.30 -5.17 16.02
N LEU A 228 15.23 -4.76 16.88
CA LEU A 228 15.18 -4.93 18.33
C LEU A 228 15.06 -3.55 18.98
N GLY A 229 13.96 -3.31 19.67
CA GLY A 229 13.72 -2.13 20.47
C GLY A 229 13.82 -2.45 21.96
N VAL A 230 14.54 -1.62 22.71
CA VAL A 230 14.55 -1.66 24.18
C VAL A 230 14.08 -0.31 24.67
N SER A 231 13.05 -0.33 25.51
CA SER A 231 12.46 0.87 26.09
C SER A 231 12.48 0.83 27.60
N TYR A 232 12.67 1.96 28.25
CA TYR A 232 12.59 2.09 29.70
C TYR A 232 11.78 3.33 30.07
N GLY A 233 10.85 3.17 31.00
CA GLY A 233 10.08 4.27 31.57
C GLY A 233 9.49 3.89 32.93
N PRO A 234 9.27 4.84 33.84
CA PRO A 234 8.67 4.58 35.15
C PRO A 234 7.24 4.02 35.03
N ALA A 235 6.74 3.41 36.12
CA ALA A 235 5.39 2.86 36.18
C ALA A 235 4.27 3.90 35.92
N CYS A 236 4.53 5.20 36.11
CA CYS A 236 3.58 6.26 35.73
C CYS A 236 3.44 6.46 34.22
N ASP A 237 4.28 5.84 33.39
CA ASP A 237 4.39 6.10 31.94
C ASP A 237 4.50 7.61 31.59
N CYS A 238 4.94 8.39 32.57
CA CYS A 238 5.10 9.83 32.52
C CYS A 238 6.26 10.24 31.59
N TRP A 239 7.24 9.36 31.39
CA TRP A 239 8.23 9.43 30.32
C TRP A 239 8.67 8.02 29.89
N ARG A 240 9.27 7.90 28.70
CA ARG A 240 9.83 6.65 28.17
C ARG A 240 10.97 6.97 27.21
N ILE A 241 12.10 6.29 27.39
CA ILE A 241 13.23 6.31 26.46
C ILE A 241 13.23 4.97 25.72
N GLU A 242 13.47 4.96 24.42
CA GLU A 242 13.52 3.77 23.58
C GLU A 242 14.71 3.86 22.64
N GLY A 243 15.55 2.83 22.64
CA GLY A 243 16.62 2.65 21.67
C GLY A 243 16.28 1.50 20.73
N VAL A 244 16.54 1.67 19.45
CA VAL A 244 16.19 0.70 18.40
C VAL A 244 17.43 0.34 17.59
N VAL A 245 17.69 -0.95 17.46
CA VAL A 245 18.73 -1.53 16.62
C VAL A 245 18.08 -2.31 15.50
N THR A 246 18.55 -2.13 14.27
CA THR A 246 18.06 -2.87 13.10
C THR A 246 19.20 -3.60 12.42
N LEU A 247 18.99 -4.87 12.11
CA LEU A 247 19.84 -5.69 11.27
C LEU A 247 19.18 -5.79 9.89
N ARG A 248 19.79 -5.23 8.84
CA ARG A 248 19.32 -5.31 7.45
C ARG A 248 20.19 -6.26 6.65
N ARG A 249 19.59 -7.04 5.75
CA ARG A 249 20.25 -8.09 4.96
C ARG A 249 21.54 -7.63 4.26
N ASP A 250 21.52 -6.46 3.62
CA ASP A 250 22.61 -6.01 2.73
C ASP A 250 23.50 -4.91 3.36
N ILE A 251 23.13 -4.40 4.54
CA ILE A 251 23.84 -3.30 5.22
C ILE A 251 24.53 -3.80 6.50
N GLY A 252 23.92 -4.75 7.21
CA GLY A 252 24.39 -5.22 8.52
C GLY A 252 23.65 -4.58 9.69
N LEU A 253 24.29 -4.60 10.86
CA LEU A 253 23.73 -4.10 12.12
C LEU A 253 23.88 -2.58 12.19
N GLU A 254 22.78 -1.87 12.42
CA GLU A 254 22.72 -0.42 12.51
C GLU A 254 21.93 0.00 13.75
N PHE A 255 22.40 1.04 14.44
CA PHE A 255 21.62 1.71 15.46
C PHE A 255 20.68 2.69 14.79
N SER A 256 19.39 2.37 14.75
CA SER A 256 18.44 3.04 13.87
C SER A 256 17.81 4.28 14.49
N ASP A 257 17.50 4.24 15.79
CA ASP A 257 16.78 5.35 16.41
C ASP A 257 16.90 5.37 17.94
N VAL A 258 16.76 6.58 18.50
CA VAL A 258 16.50 6.82 19.91
C VAL A 258 15.34 7.78 20.03
N ASN A 259 14.29 7.33 20.72
CA ASN A 259 13.10 8.11 20.98
C ASN A 259 12.92 8.33 22.48
N VAL A 260 12.64 9.56 22.87
CA VAL A 260 12.25 9.98 24.22
C VAL A 260 10.85 10.56 24.12
N SER A 261 9.91 9.92 24.81
CA SER A 261 8.53 10.37 24.89
C SER A 261 8.20 10.83 26.31
N VAL A 262 7.45 11.92 26.42
CA VAL A 262 6.99 12.50 27.68
C VAL A 262 5.48 12.69 27.59
N ALA A 263 4.76 12.12 28.56
CA ALA A 263 3.30 12.15 28.58
C ALA A 263 2.80 13.61 28.60
N GLY A 264 1.88 13.93 27.69
CA GLY A 264 1.31 15.28 27.57
C GLY A 264 2.21 16.31 26.86
N VAL A 265 3.45 15.97 26.50
CA VAL A 265 4.37 16.88 25.78
C VAL A 265 4.62 16.38 24.35
N GLY A 266 4.84 15.09 24.15
CA GLY A 266 5.09 14.51 22.83
C GLY A 266 6.28 13.54 22.82
N SER A 267 6.75 13.20 21.62
CA SER A 267 7.92 12.34 21.39
C SER A 267 8.99 13.11 20.65
N PHE A 268 10.23 12.95 21.08
CA PHE A 268 11.43 13.59 20.53
C PHE A 268 12.44 12.48 20.22
N GLY A 269 13.04 12.50 19.05
CA GLY A 269 13.99 11.47 18.70
C GLY A 269 14.86 11.84 17.52
N SER A 270 15.86 11.01 17.29
CA SER A 270 16.85 11.18 16.23
C SER A 270 16.37 10.66 14.87
N GLY A 271 15.09 10.33 14.71
CA GLY A 271 14.55 9.64 13.53
C GLY A 271 15.07 10.23 12.21
N GLY A 272 15.82 9.40 11.48
CA GLY A 272 16.23 9.63 10.09
C GLY A 272 15.12 9.30 9.10
#